data_AF-A0A6I3KH62-F1
#
_entry.id   AF-A0A6I3KH62-F1
#
_cell.length_a   1.000
_cell.length_b   1.000
_cell.length_c   1.000
_cell.angle_alpha   90.00
_cell.angle_beta   90.00
_cell.angle_gamma   90.00
#
_symmetry.space_group_name_H-M   'P 1'
#
loop_
_entity.id
_entity.type
_entity.pdbx_description
1 polymer ?
#
loop_
_entity_poly.entity_id
_entity_poly.type
_entity_poly.pdbx_seq_one_letter_code
_entity_poly.pdbx_strand_id
1 'polypeptide(L)'
;MPLSDYARCLLSIAETVHCWLTTLAGLDEVRRTRVAGYAEKIAATLERAGEALRHLEAAPSDRRACAQAVRELGRISGYIETMVGALEHHLDGRKLAGVKRRLELLRPGELHKSVVAGHKPIHLDRLASAEGYFRALADGLRM
;
A
#
# COMPACT_ATOMS: atom_id res chain seq x y z
N MET A 1 -10.43 -7.26 -10.21
CA MET A 1 -10.83 -6.03 -9.51
C MET A 1 -10.32 -4.82 -10.29
N PRO A 2 -11.14 -3.79 -10.56
CA PRO A 2 -10.70 -2.52 -11.16
C PRO A 2 -9.59 -1.82 -10.36
N LEU A 3 -8.70 -1.08 -11.03
CA LEU A 3 -7.64 -0.32 -10.36
C LEU A 3 -8.21 0.74 -9.39
N SER A 4 -9.41 1.26 -9.67
CA SER A 4 -10.16 2.16 -8.78
C SER A 4 -10.41 1.57 -7.41
N ASP A 5 -10.82 0.31 -7.39
CA ASP A 5 -11.23 -0.41 -6.19
C ASP A 5 -9.98 -0.89 -5.44
N TYR A 6 -8.93 -1.26 -6.17
CA TYR A 6 -7.62 -1.51 -5.59
C TYR A 6 -7.11 -0.28 -4.84
N ALA A 7 -7.07 0.89 -5.49
CA ALA A 7 -6.56 2.12 -4.89
C ALA A 7 -7.42 2.57 -3.70
N ARG A 8 -8.75 2.38 -3.77
CA ARG A 8 -9.65 2.64 -2.63
C ARG A 8 -9.38 1.69 -1.45
N CYS A 9 -9.22 0.40 -1.73
CA CYS A 9 -8.92 -0.59 -0.70
C CYS A 9 -7.58 -0.29 -0.03
N LEU A 10 -6.57 0.04 -0.82
CA LEU A 10 -5.25 0.38 -0.32
C LEU A 10 -5.25 1.65 0.54
N LEU A 11 -5.94 2.70 0.09
CA LEU A 11 -6.11 3.92 0.88
C LEU A 11 -6.78 3.62 2.23
N SER A 12 -7.86 2.83 2.23
CA SER A 12 -8.53 2.42 3.47
C SER A 12 -7.61 1.66 4.43
N ILE A 13 -6.74 0.78 3.89
CA ILE A 13 -5.71 0.10 4.70
C ILE A 13 -4.74 1.12 5.28
N ALA A 14 -4.20 2.02 4.46
CA ALA A 14 -3.23 3.03 4.88
C ALA A 14 -3.78 3.93 6.00
N GLU A 15 -5.00 4.44 5.83
CA GLU A 15 -5.74 5.21 6.84
C GLU A 15 -5.89 4.41 8.14
N THR A 16 -6.31 3.15 8.03
CA THR A 16 -6.53 2.33 9.23
C THR A 16 -5.24 2.08 10.00
N VAL A 17 -4.15 1.74 9.30
CA VAL A 17 -2.86 1.50 9.96
C VAL A 17 -2.33 2.79 10.56
N HIS A 18 -2.47 3.92 9.86
CA HIS A 18 -2.07 5.22 10.37
C HIS A 18 -2.84 5.62 11.64
N CYS A 19 -4.15 5.33 11.72
CA CYS A 19 -4.95 5.53 12.93
C CYS A 19 -4.46 4.71 14.14
N TRP A 20 -3.58 3.73 13.94
CA TRP A 20 -2.95 2.97 15.03
C TRP A 20 -1.66 3.59 15.52
N LEU A 21 -1.19 4.70 14.94
CA LEU A 21 0.10 5.32 15.26
C LEU A 21 0.35 5.45 16.77
N THR A 22 -0.62 5.95 17.55
CA THR A 22 -0.49 6.07 19.01
C THR A 22 -0.29 4.71 19.70
N THR A 23 -1.00 3.67 19.26
CA THR A 23 -0.82 2.31 19.79
C THR A 23 0.55 1.75 19.40
N LEU A 24 0.96 1.98 18.15
CA LEU A 24 2.24 1.51 17.61
C LEU A 24 3.44 2.25 18.22
N ALA A 25 3.26 3.50 18.64
CA ALA A 25 4.27 4.27 19.36
C ALA A 25 4.59 3.69 20.75
N GLY A 26 3.69 2.89 21.33
CA GLY A 26 3.92 2.17 22.58
C GLY A 26 4.73 0.88 22.43
N LEU A 27 5.12 0.48 21.22
CA LEU A 27 5.97 -0.68 20.99
C LEU A 27 7.42 -0.41 21.41
N ASP A 28 8.19 -1.47 21.66
CA ASP A 28 9.64 -1.37 21.82
C ASP A 28 10.32 -0.82 20.56
N GLU A 29 11.46 -0.18 20.74
CA GLU A 29 12.21 0.52 19.68
C GLU A 29 12.53 -0.37 18.47
N VAL A 30 12.90 -1.63 18.71
CA VAL A 30 13.23 -2.59 17.64
C VAL A 30 12.01 -2.85 16.77
N ARG A 31 10.84 -3.03 17.39
CA ARG A 31 9.58 -3.23 16.66
C ARG A 31 9.10 -1.96 15.97
N ARG A 32 9.16 -0.80 16.62
CA ARG A 32 8.81 0.49 15.98
C ARG A 32 9.64 0.72 14.72
N THR A 33 10.95 0.52 14.82
CA THR A 33 11.89 0.63 13.71
C THR A 33 11.55 -0.35 12.57
N ARG A 34 11.18 -1.59 12.92
CA ARG A 34 10.78 -2.59 11.92
C ARG A 34 9.49 -2.20 11.19
N VAL A 35 8.47 -1.73 11.91
CA VAL A 35 7.19 -1.27 11.33
C VAL A 35 7.42 -0.03 10.48
N ALA A 36 8.18 0.95 10.96
CA ALA A 36 8.57 2.13 10.21
C ALA A 36 9.31 1.77 8.91
N GLY A 37 10.21 0.79 8.96
CA GLY A 37 10.93 0.28 7.79
C GLY A 37 10.02 -0.37 6.75
N TYR A 38 8.95 -1.05 7.17
CA TYR A 38 7.95 -1.57 6.22
C TYR A 38 7.07 -0.45 5.65
N ALA A 39 6.61 0.47 6.49
CA ALA A 39 5.83 1.63 6.04
C ALA A 39 6.58 2.44 4.98
N GLU A 40 7.87 2.69 5.20
CA GLU A 40 8.78 3.31 4.22
C GLU A 40 8.84 2.54 2.89
N LYS A 41 9.05 1.21 2.95
CA LYS A 41 9.10 0.36 1.75
C LYS A 41 7.79 0.37 0.99
N ILE A 42 6.66 0.40 1.68
CA ILE A 42 5.34 0.49 1.06
C ILE A 42 5.18 1.84 0.37
N ALA A 43 5.51 2.95 1.04
CA ALA A 43 5.48 4.30 0.46
C ALA A 43 6.35 4.40 -0.80
N ALA A 44 7.62 4.01 -0.73
CA ALA A 44 8.51 4.03 -1.89
C ALA A 44 8.02 3.15 -3.05
N THR A 45 7.30 2.07 -2.74
CA THR A 45 6.69 1.19 -3.76
C THR A 45 5.46 1.81 -4.40
N LEU A 46 4.64 2.51 -3.60
CA LEU A 46 3.51 3.30 -4.09
C LEU A 46 3.96 4.43 -5.02
N GLU A 47 5.02 5.14 -4.66
CA GLU A 47 5.62 6.19 -5.48
C GLU A 47 6.03 5.64 -6.86
N ARG A 48 6.81 4.55 -6.90
CA ARG A 48 7.23 3.89 -8.16
C ARG A 48 6.06 3.35 -8.97
N ALA A 49 4.99 2.88 -8.31
CA ALA A 49 3.78 2.45 -8.99
C ALA A 49 3.03 3.65 -9.60
N GLY A 50 2.90 4.75 -8.86
CA GLY A 50 2.29 5.99 -9.33
C GLY A 50 3.04 6.60 -10.52
N GLU A 51 4.38 6.60 -10.48
CA GLU A 51 5.20 7.04 -11.60
C GLU A 51 4.99 6.18 -12.86
N ALA A 52 5.01 4.85 -12.72
CA ALA A 52 4.74 3.96 -13.84
C ALA A 52 3.34 4.13 -14.43
N LEU A 53 2.34 4.37 -13.58
CA LEU A 53 0.97 4.65 -14.01
C LEU A 53 0.84 6.01 -14.72
N ARG A 54 1.54 7.06 -14.27
CA ARG A 54 1.63 8.36 -14.97
C ARG A 54 2.29 8.21 -16.34
N HIS A 55 3.33 7.38 -16.45
CA HIS A 55 3.92 7.07 -17.75
C HIS A 55 2.93 6.37 -18.69
N LEU A 56 2.07 5.48 -18.17
CA LEU A 56 1.02 4.84 -18.96
C LEU A 56 -0.10 5.79 -19.36
N GLU A 57 -0.41 6.83 -18.58
CA GLU A 57 -1.34 7.89 -19.00
C GLU A 57 -0.81 8.62 -20.23
N ALA A 58 0.47 8.95 -20.23
CA ALA A 58 1.13 9.65 -21.34
C ALA A 58 1.39 8.73 -22.54
N ALA A 59 1.69 7.46 -22.30
CA ALA A 59 2.01 6.45 -23.32
C ALA A 59 1.34 5.09 -23.01
N PRO A 60 0.05 4.92 -23.34
CA PRO A 60 -0.73 3.72 -22.98
C PRO A 60 -0.18 2.40 -23.55
N SER A 61 0.61 2.45 -24.63
CA SER A 61 1.24 1.28 -25.25
C SER A 61 2.60 0.91 -24.67
N ASP A 62 3.09 1.65 -23.66
CA ASP A 62 4.39 1.35 -23.01
C ASP A 62 4.30 0.08 -22.16
N ARG A 63 4.80 -1.02 -22.74
CA ARG A 63 4.83 -2.32 -22.06
C ARG A 63 5.74 -2.33 -20.83
N ARG A 64 6.79 -1.50 -20.80
CA ARG A 64 7.72 -1.43 -19.66
C ARG A 64 7.04 -0.76 -18.48
N ALA A 65 6.38 0.38 -18.73
CA ALA A 65 5.60 1.07 -17.71
C ALA A 65 4.45 0.17 -17.18
N CYS A 66 3.79 -0.58 -18.07
CA CYS A 66 2.76 -1.56 -17.68
C CYS A 66 3.32 -2.66 -16.76
N ALA A 67 4.44 -3.27 -17.14
CA ALA A 67 5.07 -4.33 -16.34
C ALA A 67 5.55 -3.80 -14.99
N GLN A 68 6.09 -2.58 -14.96
CA GLN A 68 6.52 -1.92 -13.73
C GLN A 68 5.34 -1.66 -12.79
N ALA A 69 4.24 -1.06 -13.29
CA ALA A 69 3.05 -0.81 -12.49
C ALA A 69 2.49 -2.10 -11.87
N VAL A 70 2.33 -3.16 -12.66
CA VAL A 70 1.84 -4.46 -12.16
C VAL A 70 2.78 -5.05 -11.10
N ARG A 71 4.09 -4.98 -11.33
CA ARG A 71 5.10 -5.50 -10.39
C ARG A 71 5.10 -4.76 -9.06
N GLU A 72 5.08 -3.42 -9.08
CA GLU A 72 5.10 -2.62 -7.84
C GLU A 72 3.78 -2.77 -7.07
N LEU A 73 2.63 -2.73 -7.76
CA LEU A 73 1.32 -2.98 -7.12
C LEU A 73 1.22 -4.40 -6.52
N GLY A 74 1.82 -5.40 -7.15
CA GLY A 74 1.90 -6.75 -6.60
C GLY A 74 2.75 -6.84 -5.33
N ARG A 75 3.82 -6.06 -5.22
CA ARG A 75 4.72 -6.06 -4.04
C ARG A 75 4.07 -5.43 -2.81
N ILE A 76 3.21 -4.43 -3.00
CA ILE A 76 2.54 -3.71 -1.90
C ILE A 76 1.78 -4.68 -0.99
N SER A 77 1.02 -5.63 -1.55
CA SER A 77 0.28 -6.61 -0.76
C SER A 77 1.20 -7.42 0.16
N GLY A 78 2.33 -7.91 -0.35
CA GLY A 78 3.28 -8.68 0.45
C GLY A 78 3.97 -7.87 1.54
N TYR A 79 4.30 -6.59 1.28
CA TYR A 79 4.86 -5.72 2.31
C TYR A 79 3.87 -5.41 3.43
N ILE A 80 2.61 -5.13 3.08
CA ILE A 80 1.57 -4.87 4.08
C ILE A 80 1.29 -6.14 4.88
N GLU A 81 1.20 -7.31 4.23
CA GLU A 81 1.04 -8.59 4.93
C GLU A 81 2.16 -8.83 5.95
N THR A 82 3.41 -8.60 5.54
CA THR A 82 4.57 -8.77 6.42
C THR A 82 4.56 -7.76 7.57
N MET A 83 4.17 -6.50 7.30
CA MET A 83 4.04 -5.47 8.32
C MET A 83 2.95 -5.83 9.34
N VAL A 84 1.78 -6.27 8.89
CA VAL A 84 0.66 -6.68 9.75
C VAL A 84 1.03 -7.93 10.57
N GLY A 85 1.77 -8.88 9.99
CA GLY A 85 2.30 -10.03 10.71
C GLY A 85 3.25 -9.63 11.85
N ALA A 86 4.04 -8.57 11.68
CA ALA A 86 4.88 -8.04 12.76
C ALA A 86 4.06 -7.43 13.93
N LEU A 87 2.77 -7.16 13.71
CA LEU A 87 1.86 -6.55 14.68
C LEU A 87 0.91 -7.56 15.35
N GLU A 88 0.98 -8.85 14.99
CA GLU A 88 -0.04 -9.86 15.33
C GLU A 88 -0.28 -10.04 16.84
N HIS A 89 0.75 -9.85 17.66
CA HIS A 89 0.64 -9.98 19.12
C HIS A 89 0.48 -8.65 19.86
N HIS A 90 0.38 -7.52 19.14
CA HIS A 90 0.40 -6.17 19.72
C HIS A 90 -0.85 -5.35 19.43
N LEU A 91 -1.67 -5.82 18.49
CA LEU A 91 -2.95 -5.20 18.17
C LEU A 91 -4.09 -6.16 18.52
N ASP A 92 -5.23 -5.58 18.86
CA ASP A 92 -6.48 -6.32 19.00
C ASP A 92 -6.71 -7.19 17.76
N GLY A 93 -7.00 -8.48 17.97
CA GLY A 93 -7.30 -9.43 16.90
C GLY A 93 -8.38 -8.95 15.93
N ARG A 94 -9.34 -8.13 16.39
CA ARG A 94 -10.35 -7.50 15.52
C ARG A 94 -9.75 -6.47 14.55
N LYS A 95 -8.81 -5.66 15.02
CA LYS A 95 -8.10 -4.67 14.18
C LYS A 95 -7.31 -5.37 13.07
N LEU A 96 -6.58 -6.42 13.44
CA LEU A 96 -5.79 -7.24 12.52
C LEU A 96 -6.67 -7.99 11.51
N ALA A 97 -7.74 -8.63 11.97
CA ALA A 97 -8.68 -9.34 11.11
C ALA A 97 -9.30 -8.40 10.06
N GLY A 98 -9.62 -7.17 10.44
CA GLY A 98 -10.14 -6.16 9.52
C GLY A 98 -9.15 -5.75 8.42
N VAL A 99 -7.84 -5.69 8.71
CA VAL A 99 -6.81 -5.41 7.69
C VAL A 99 -6.51 -6.65 6.85
N LYS A 100 -6.37 -7.84 7.46
CA LYS A 100 -6.18 -9.11 6.73
C LYS A 100 -7.31 -9.36 5.72
N ARG A 101 -8.56 -9.14 6.11
CA ARG A 101 -9.72 -9.24 5.19
C ARG A 101 -9.62 -8.28 4.00
N ARG A 102 -9.12 -7.06 4.20
CA ARG A 102 -8.91 -6.08 3.11
C ARG A 102 -7.72 -6.44 2.22
N LEU A 103 -6.65 -7.01 2.80
CA LEU A 103 -5.53 -7.56 2.04
C LEU A 103 -5.98 -8.67 1.08
N GLU A 104 -6.82 -9.59 1.55
CA GLU A 104 -7.39 -10.66 0.72
C GLU A 104 -8.19 -10.10 -0.48
N LEU A 105 -8.82 -8.92 -0.32
CA LEU A 105 -9.55 -8.23 -1.38
C LEU A 105 -8.64 -7.58 -2.42
N LEU A 106 -7.37 -7.26 -2.09
CA LEU A 106 -6.46 -6.58 -3.03
C LEU A 106 -6.14 -7.41 -4.27
N ARG A 107 -6.29 -8.75 -4.21
CA ARG A 107 -6.17 -9.70 -5.34
C ARG A 107 -5.18 -9.24 -6.43
N PRO A 108 -3.88 -9.10 -6.10
CA PRO A 108 -2.92 -8.46 -6.99
C PRO A 108 -2.76 -9.16 -8.35
N GLY A 109 -3.04 -10.47 -8.43
CA GLY A 109 -3.03 -11.23 -9.68
C GLY A 109 -4.08 -10.77 -10.71
N GLU A 110 -5.14 -10.09 -10.28
CA GLU A 110 -6.18 -9.55 -11.18
C GLU A 110 -5.82 -8.15 -11.73
N LEU A 111 -4.76 -7.50 -11.21
CA LEU A 111 -4.38 -6.14 -11.58
C LEU A 111 -3.87 -6.01 -13.00
N HIS A 112 -3.25 -7.07 -13.54
CA HIS A 112 -2.73 -7.06 -14.90
C HIS A 112 -3.81 -6.67 -15.91
N LYS A 113 -5.01 -7.25 -15.79
CA LYS A 113 -6.15 -6.94 -16.66
C LYS A 113 -6.60 -5.49 -16.53
N SER A 114 -6.60 -4.95 -15.31
CA SER A 114 -7.05 -3.58 -15.03
C SER A 114 -6.04 -2.52 -15.48
N VAL A 115 -4.74 -2.80 -15.37
CA VAL A 115 -3.68 -1.88 -15.82
C VAL A 115 -3.59 -1.87 -17.35
N VAL A 116 -3.69 -3.04 -17.99
CA VAL A 116 -3.65 -3.17 -19.47
C VAL A 116 -4.88 -2.55 -20.14
N ALA A 117 -6.04 -2.52 -19.47
CA ALA A 117 -7.28 -2.00 -20.05
C ALA A 117 -7.33 -0.46 -20.17
N GLY A 118 -6.26 0.28 -19.84
CA GLY A 118 -6.12 1.70 -20.22
C GLY A 118 -7.14 2.67 -19.61
N HIS A 119 -7.71 2.36 -18.44
CA HIS A 119 -8.72 3.23 -17.82
C HIS A 119 -8.08 4.51 -17.25
N LYS A 120 -8.74 5.66 -17.44
CA LYS A 120 -8.29 6.98 -16.96
C LYS A 120 -8.03 6.98 -15.44
N PRO A 121 -6.86 7.40 -14.95
CA PRO A 121 -6.52 7.32 -13.53
C PRO A 121 -7.13 8.41 -12.67
N ILE A 122 -8.41 8.28 -12.32
CA ILE A 122 -9.00 8.97 -11.14
C ILE A 122 -8.50 8.29 -9.83
N HIS A 123 -7.35 7.61 -9.88
CA HIS A 123 -6.89 6.65 -8.87
C HIS A 123 -5.48 6.98 -8.38
N LEU A 124 -4.74 7.80 -9.13
CA LEU A 124 -3.41 8.26 -8.73
C LEU A 124 -3.47 9.06 -7.43
N ASP A 125 -4.48 9.92 -7.27
CA ASP A 125 -4.68 10.69 -6.04
C ASP A 125 -4.84 9.78 -4.82
N ARG A 126 -5.56 8.66 -4.96
CA ARG A 126 -5.74 7.69 -3.86
C ARG A 126 -4.45 6.94 -3.53
N LEU A 127 -3.66 6.58 -4.55
CA LEU A 127 -2.36 5.96 -4.36
C LEU A 127 -1.37 6.93 -3.71
N ALA A 128 -1.38 8.20 -4.12
CA ALA A 128 -0.57 9.26 -3.53
C ALA A 128 -1.00 9.56 -2.07
N SER A 129 -2.30 9.58 -1.77
CA SER A 129 -2.77 9.70 -0.38
C SER A 129 -2.35 8.50 0.46
N ALA A 130 -2.47 7.27 -0.06
CA ALA A 130 -2.03 6.07 0.64
C ALA A 130 -0.52 6.12 0.92
N GLU A 131 0.28 6.58 -0.05
CA GLU A 131 1.71 6.82 0.11
C GLU A 131 1.98 7.79 1.27
N GLY A 132 1.29 8.94 1.29
CA GLY A 132 1.40 9.95 2.33
C GLY A 132 1.10 9.41 3.73
N TYR A 133 0.06 8.57 3.88
CA TYR A 133 -0.24 7.92 5.15
C TYR A 133 0.88 6.97 5.61
N PHE A 134 1.48 6.20 4.70
CA PHE A 134 2.60 5.33 5.03
C PHE A 134 3.88 6.12 5.35
N ARG A 135 4.15 7.23 4.66
CA ARG A 135 5.23 8.17 5.01
C ARG A 135 5.04 8.71 6.42
N ALA A 136 3.87 9.28 6.70
CA ALA A 136 3.55 9.84 8.01
C ALA A 136 3.62 8.80 9.13
N LEU A 137 3.20 7.55 8.86
CA LEU A 137 3.37 6.45 9.80
C LEU A 137 4.84 6.12 10.05
N ALA A 138 5.66 6.04 9.00
CA ALA A 138 7.09 5.75 9.12
C ALA A 138 7.80 6.83 9.95
N ASP A 139 7.51 8.10 9.68
CA ASP A 139 8.10 9.23 10.39
C ASP A 139 7.64 9.27 11.85
N GLY A 140 6.34 9.12 12.11
CA GLY A 140 5.78 9.11 13.46
C GLY A 140 6.31 7.98 14.36
N LEU A 141 6.76 6.86 13.77
CA LEU A 141 7.33 5.74 14.52
C LEU A 141 8.85 5.87 14.79
N ARG A 142 9.52 6.81 14.11
CA ARG A 142 10.96 7.08 14.28
C ARG A 142 11.26 8.20 15.27
N MET A 143 10.25 9.02 15.62
CA MET A 143 10.32 10.01 16.69
C MET A 143 10.36 9.34 18.06
#